data_AF-A0A6V8K4X6-F1
#
_entry.id   AF-A0A6V8K4X6-F1
#
_cell.length_a   1.000
_cell.length_b   1.000
_cell.length_c   1.000
_cell.angle_alpha   90.00
_cell.angle_beta   90.00
_cell.angle_gamma   90.00
#
_symmetry.space_group_name_H-M   'P 1'
#
loop_
_entity.id
_entity.type
_entity.pdbx_description
1 polymer ?
#
loop_
_entity_poly.entity_id
_entity_poly.type
_entity_poly.pdbx_seq_one_letter_code
_entity_poly.pdbx_strand_id
1 'polypeptide(L)'
;MWTWVAYEDDPRRGKDRPVLVVGRDGRTLLGLMLSSNADRDGQRHWYALGPGAWDREHRPSWVRLDRVLTVDEDGIRREGAVLDRVRFEAVAQELRTGYGWG
;
A
#
# COMPACT_ATOMS: atom_id res chain seq x y z
N MET A 1 -5.11 5.99 1.50
CA MET A 1 -6.48 5.56 1.86
C MET A 1 -6.37 4.52 2.98
N TRP A 2 -7.31 4.44 3.92
CA TRP A 2 -7.26 3.45 5.01
C TRP A 2 -8.31 2.36 4.78
N THR A 3 -7.89 1.11 4.96
CA THR A 3 -8.78 -0.06 4.89
C THR A 3 -8.41 -1.06 5.98
N TRP A 4 -9.37 -1.90 6.34
CA TRP A 4 -9.10 -3.07 7.14
C TRP A 4 -8.22 -4.03 6.35
N VAL A 5 -7.07 -4.40 6.91
CA VAL A 5 -6.14 -5.36 6.30
C VAL A 5 -5.90 -6.51 7.25
N ALA A 6 -6.24 -7.71 6.79
CA ALA A 6 -5.91 -8.97 7.45
C ALA A 6 -4.39 -9.12 7.66
N TYR A 7 -4.00 -9.64 8.83
CA TYR A 7 -2.64 -10.11 9.04
C TYR A 7 -2.32 -11.28 8.10
N GLU A 8 -1.04 -11.51 7.84
CA GLU A 8 -0.59 -12.62 6.96
C GLU A 8 -0.86 -13.98 7.61
N ASP A 9 -0.65 -14.06 8.92
CA ASP A 9 -0.68 -15.32 9.64
C ASP A 9 -2.08 -15.70 10.15
N ASP A 10 -3.02 -14.75 10.22
CA ASP A 10 -4.42 -15.03 10.61
C ASP A 10 -5.38 -14.07 9.89
N PRO A 11 -6.10 -14.53 8.86
CA PRO A 11 -7.09 -13.73 8.12
C PRO A 11 -8.29 -13.26 8.96
N ARG A 12 -8.52 -13.82 10.15
CA ARG A 12 -9.59 -13.39 11.07
C ARG A 12 -9.18 -12.20 11.93
N ARG A 13 -7.88 -11.87 11.94
CA ARG A 13 -7.34 -10.73 12.64
C ARG A 13 -6.84 -9.74 11.60
N GLY A 14 -7.19 -8.48 11.79
CA GLY A 14 -6.70 -7.41 10.94
C GLY A 14 -6.64 -6.11 11.70
N LYS A 15 -6.09 -5.10 11.05
CA LYS A 15 -6.09 -3.73 11.56
C LYS A 15 -6.25 -2.75 10.41
N ASP A 16 -6.71 -1.56 10.73
CA ASP A 16 -6.71 -0.46 9.78
C ASP A 16 -5.27 -0.14 9.40
N ARG A 17 -4.98 -0.18 8.09
CA ARG A 17 -3.69 0.17 7.53
C ARG A 17 -3.85 1.14 6.37
N PRO A 18 -2.86 2.04 6.17
CA PRO A 18 -2.78 2.78 4.94
C PRO A 18 -2.47 1.81 3.80
N VAL A 19 -3.21 1.93 2.71
CA VAL A 19 -2.98 1.25 1.44
C VAL A 19 -2.82 2.25 0.31
N LEU A 20 -1.93 1.93 -0.62
CA LEU A 20 -1.79 2.61 -1.89
C LEU A 20 -2.67 1.90 -2.92
N VAL A 21 -3.72 2.56 -3.39
CA VAL A 21 -4.54 2.02 -4.48
C VAL A 21 -3.77 2.16 -5.79
N VAL A 22 -3.60 1.05 -6.50
CA VAL A 22 -2.83 0.95 -7.76
C VAL A 22 -3.69 0.51 -8.93
N GLY A 23 -4.93 0.08 -8.69
CA GLY A 23 -5.85 -0.34 -9.73
C GLY A 23 -7.28 -0.48 -9.22
N ARG A 24 -8.20 -0.66 -10.16
CA ARG A 24 -9.62 -0.86 -9.92
C ARG A 24 -10.18 -1.80 -10.97
N ASP A 25 -11.03 -2.72 -10.53
CA ASP A 25 -11.88 -3.55 -11.39
C ASP A 25 -13.31 -3.54 -10.84
N GLY A 26 -14.25 -2.93 -11.57
CA GLY A 26 -15.62 -2.74 -11.10
C GLY A 26 -15.69 -1.96 -9.79
N ARG A 27 -16.12 -2.61 -8.70
CA ARG A 27 -16.17 -2.07 -7.32
C ARG A 27 -15.02 -2.56 -6.43
N THR A 28 -14.09 -3.33 -7.00
CA THR A 28 -12.93 -3.86 -6.31
C THR A 28 -11.74 -2.94 -6.56
N LEU A 29 -11.08 -2.50 -5.50
CA LEU A 29 -9.81 -1.80 -5.57
C LEU A 29 -8.65 -2.77 -5.32
N LEU A 30 -7.55 -2.56 -6.06
CA LEU A 30 -6.27 -3.21 -5.83
C LEU A 30 -5.38 -2.28 -5.01
N GLY A 31 -5.00 -2.72 -3.83
CA GLY A 31 -4.21 -1.95 -2.87
C GLY A 31 -2.90 -2.63 -2.50
N LEU A 32 -1.85 -1.83 -2.33
CA LEU A 32 -0.58 -2.27 -1.74
C LEU A 32 -0.49 -1.80 -0.30
N MET A 33 0.02 -2.65 0.59
CA MET A 33 0.18 -2.33 2.00
C MET A 33 1.30 -1.31 2.23
N LEU A 34 1.09 -0.34 3.12
CA LEU A 34 2.15 0.51 3.67
C LEU A 34 2.56 0.07 5.09
N SER A 35 3.81 0.34 5.43
CA SER A 35 4.35 0.25 6.78
C SER A 35 5.32 1.40 7.03
N SER A 36 5.29 1.99 8.22
CA SER A 36 6.32 2.94 8.70
C SER A 36 7.28 2.30 9.69
N ASN A 37 7.39 0.96 9.69
CA ASN A 37 8.43 0.27 10.46
C ASN A 37 9.77 0.36 9.71
N ALA A 38 10.77 0.98 10.34
CA ALA A 38 12.12 1.13 9.81
C ALA A 38 12.82 -0.20 9.48
N ASP A 39 12.42 -1.30 10.12
CA ASP A 39 12.99 -2.63 9.82
C ASP A 39 12.77 -3.04 8.36
N ARG A 40 11.81 -2.45 7.64
CA ARG A 40 11.52 -2.74 6.23
C ARG A 40 12.56 -2.23 5.26
N ASP A 41 13.45 -1.36 5.71
CA ASP A 41 14.49 -0.84 4.86
C ASP A 41 15.43 -1.96 4.39
N GLY A 42 15.73 -1.98 3.08
CA GLY A 42 16.53 -3.03 2.45
C GLY A 42 15.89 -4.42 2.41
N GLN A 43 14.69 -4.63 2.97
CA GLN A 43 14.01 -5.92 2.87
C GLN A 43 13.49 -6.16 1.46
N ARG A 44 13.59 -7.42 1.00
CA ARG A 44 13.03 -7.83 -0.30
C ARG A 44 11.53 -7.50 -0.35
N HIS A 45 11.09 -7.04 -1.50
CA HIS A 45 9.70 -6.66 -1.81
C HIS A 45 9.16 -5.41 -1.10
N TRP A 46 9.97 -4.74 -0.27
CA TRP A 46 9.62 -3.45 0.30
C TRP A 46 10.31 -2.33 -0.47
N TYR A 47 9.51 -1.38 -0.95
CA TYR A 47 9.99 -0.20 -1.65
C TYR A 47 9.90 1.02 -0.75
N ALA A 48 10.99 1.77 -0.63
CA ALA A 48 11.05 2.98 0.17
C ALA A 48 10.21 4.10 -0.48
N LEU A 49 9.13 4.49 0.19
CA LEU A 49 8.23 5.56 -0.25
C LEU A 49 8.61 6.92 0.35
N GLY A 50 9.33 6.89 1.47
CA GLY A 50 9.66 8.07 2.27
C GLY A 50 8.49 8.54 3.14
N PRO A 51 8.58 9.74 3.73
CA PRO A 51 7.53 10.30 4.57
C PRO A 51 6.38 10.89 3.76
N GLY A 52 5.19 10.95 4.36
CA GLY A 52 4.02 11.59 3.76
C GLY A 52 2.77 11.57 4.64
N ALA A 53 1.73 12.25 4.20
CA ALA A 53 0.50 12.50 4.96
C ALA A 53 -0.33 11.24 5.30
N TRP A 54 0.06 10.07 4.78
CA TRP A 54 -0.55 8.78 5.16
C TRP A 54 -0.09 8.29 6.53
N ASP A 55 1.00 8.83 7.08
CA ASP A 55 1.42 8.61 8.45
C ASP A 55 1.31 9.93 9.23
N ARG A 56 0.57 9.92 10.35
CA ARG A 56 0.32 11.14 11.13
C ARG A 56 1.62 11.75 11.69
N GLU A 57 2.59 10.89 11.99
CA GLU A 57 3.92 11.27 12.47
C GLU A 57 4.89 11.63 11.32
N HIS A 58 4.44 11.56 10.06
CA HIS A 58 5.25 11.81 8.87
C HIS A 58 6.57 11.01 8.85
N ARG A 59 6.55 9.76 9.33
CA ARG A 59 7.73 8.90 9.33
C ARG A 59 8.02 8.35 7.93
N PRO A 60 9.30 8.04 7.64
CA PRO A 60 9.65 7.21 6.50
C PRO A 60 8.77 5.96 6.45
N SER A 61 8.27 5.67 5.25
CA SER A 61 7.35 4.56 5.02
C SER A 61 7.78 3.76 3.81
N TRP A 62 7.37 2.49 3.79
CA TRP A 62 7.64 1.53 2.73
C TRP A 62 6.33 0.93 2.24
N VAL A 63 6.27 0.64 0.95
CA VAL A 63 5.17 -0.08 0.30
C VAL A 63 5.61 -1.50 -0.02
N ARG A 64 4.74 -2.48 0.27
CA ARG A 64 4.99 -3.90 -0.03
C ARG A 64 4.50 -4.23 -1.44
N LEU A 65 5.40 -4.69 -2.31
CA LEU A 65 5.16 -4.88 -3.74
C LEU A 65 4.70 -6.29 -4.12
N ASP A 66 5.08 -7.31 -3.36
CA ASP A 66 4.72 -8.73 -3.62
C ASP A 66 3.32 -9.10 -3.13
N ARG A 67 2.65 -8.20 -2.39
CA ARG A 67 1.37 -8.49 -1.74
C ARG A 67 0.31 -7.47 -2.12
N VAL A 68 -0.63 -7.93 -2.95
CA VAL A 68 -1.74 -7.14 -3.45
C VAL A 68 -3.00 -7.52 -2.69
N LEU A 69 -3.71 -6.51 -2.21
CA LEU A 69 -4.93 -6.63 -1.44
C LEU A 69 -6.11 -6.23 -2.33
N THR A 70 -7.11 -7.08 -2.40
CA THR A 70 -8.41 -6.74 -2.99
C THR A 70 -9.30 -6.15 -1.91
N VAL A 71 -9.80 -4.95 -2.15
CA VAL A 71 -10.61 -4.21 -1.18
C VAL A 71 -11.93 -3.84 -1.85
N ASP A 72 -13.06 -4.14 -1.22
CA ASP A 72 -14.35 -3.62 -1.67
C ASP A 72 -14.37 -2.10 -1.47
N GLU A 73 -14.74 -1.35 -2.49
CA GLU A 73 -14.83 0.11 -2.44
C GLU A 73 -15.72 0.62 -1.28
N ASP A 74 -16.72 -0.17 -0.87
CA ASP A 74 -17.59 0.17 0.28
C ASP A 74 -16.90 -0.06 1.63
N GLY A 75 -15.87 -0.92 1.68
CA GLY A 75 -15.07 -1.20 2.87
C GLY A 75 -14.03 -0.13 3.20
N ILE A 76 -14.01 0.96 2.42
CA ILE A 76 -12.97 1.97 2.46
C ILE A 76 -13.41 3.18 3.28
N ARG A 77 -12.56 3.56 4.24
CA ARG A 77 -12.65 4.87 4.87
C ARG A 77 -11.97 5.88 3.95
N ARG A 78 -12.76 6.75 3.31
CA ARG A 78 -12.29 7.80 2.37
C ARG A 78 -11.53 8.95 3.05
N GLU A 79 -10.80 8.68 4.13
CA GLU A 79 -9.86 9.61 4.79
C GLU A 79 -8.44 9.33 4.28
N GLY A 80 -8.22 9.46 2.97
CA GLY A 80 -6.94 9.10 2.34
C GLY A 80 -6.04 10.30 2.08
N ALA A 81 -4.75 10.18 2.40
CA ALA A 81 -3.73 11.02 1.80
C ALA A 81 -3.51 10.63 0.31
N VAL A 82 -3.21 11.62 -0.52
CA VAL A 82 -2.85 11.45 -1.93
C VAL A 82 -1.32 11.36 -2.04
N LEU A 83 -0.82 10.29 -2.68
CA LEU A 83 0.59 10.18 -3.03
C LEU A 83 0.87 11.07 -4.24
N ASP A 84 2.01 11.77 -4.26
CA ASP A 84 2.38 12.55 -5.43
C ASP A 84 2.64 11.66 -6.65
N ARG A 85 2.48 12.25 -7.83
CA ARG A 85 2.54 11.55 -9.11
C ARG A 85 3.89 10.86 -9.34
N VAL A 86 5.00 11.51 -8.97
CA VAL A 86 6.35 10.99 -9.21
C VAL A 86 6.57 9.72 -8.40
N ARG A 87 6.22 9.74 -7.11
CA ARG A 87 6.29 8.54 -6.25
C ARG A 87 5.35 7.44 -6.72
N PHE A 88 4.15 7.79 -7.16
CA PHE A 88 3.21 6.81 -7.72
C PHE A 88 3.77 6.12 -8.96
N GLU A 89 4.31 6.90 -9.90
CA GLU A 89 4.89 6.38 -11.15
C GLU A 89 6.09 5.47 -10.88
N ALA A 90 6.92 5.80 -9.89
CA ALA A 90 8.04 4.96 -9.48
C ALA A 90 7.58 3.60 -8.93
N VAL A 91 6.58 3.59 -8.04
CA VAL A 91 5.99 2.34 -7.54
C VAL A 91 5.38 1.53 -8.68
N ALA A 92 4.64 2.19 -9.58
CA ALA A 92 4.03 1.53 -10.72
C ALA A 92 5.08 0.93 -11.66
N GLN A 93 6.21 1.61 -11.86
CA GLN A 93 7.32 1.09 -12.65
C GLN A 93 7.92 -0.17 -12.04
N GLU A 94 8.17 -0.18 -10.73
CA GLU A 94 8.68 -1.35 -10.01
C GLU A 94 7.74 -2.56 -10.12
N LEU A 95 6.43 -2.35 -10.05
CA LEU A 95 5.44 -3.41 -10.25
C LEU A 95 5.54 -4.01 -11.67
N ARG A 96 5.67 -3.16 -12.69
CA ARG A 96 5.76 -3.61 -14.09
C ARG A 96 7.04 -4.38 -14.36
N THR A 97 8.18 -3.90 -13.86
CA THR A 97 9.49 -4.48 -14.14
C THR A 97 9.79 -5.71 -13.28
N GLY A 98 9.38 -5.69 -12.00
CA GLY A 98 9.75 -6.71 -11.01
C GLY A 98 8.68 -7.76 -10.75
N TYR A 99 7.41 -7.50 -11.08
CA TYR A 99 6.27 -8.35 -10.70
C TYR A 99 5.36 -8.72 -11.88
N GLY A 100 5.72 -8.34 -13.11
CA GLY A 100 4.99 -8.71 -14.32
C GLY A 100 3.61 -8.07 -14.43
N TRP A 101 3.39 -6.94 -13.76
CA TRP A 101 2.16 -6.16 -13.93
C TRP A 101 2.20 -5.45 -15.29
N GLY A 102 1.18 -5.62 -16.14
CA GLY A 102 1.14 -5.07 -17.49
C GLY A 102 -0.19 -5.29 -18.18
#